data_AF-A0A9E5N854-F1
#
_entry.id   AF-A0A9E5N854-F1
#
_cell.length_a   1.000
_cell.length_b   1.000
_cell.length_c   1.000
_cell.angle_alpha   90.00
_cell.angle_beta   90.00
_cell.angle_gamma   90.00
#
_symmetry.space_group_name_H-M   'P 1'
#
loop_
_entity.id
_entity.type
_entity.pdbx_description
1 polymer ?
#
loop_
_entity_poly.entity_id
_entity_poly.type
_entity_poly.pdbx_seq_one_letter_code
_entity_poly.pdbx_strand_id
1 'polypeptide(L)' 'PCCCLVALASLIYTSLGSVRRFLYLKNVLKPRRLSAKVISVGNIVAGGTGKTPVVIYLARGLVNRGYQVAVL' A
#
# COMPACT_ATOMS: atom_id res chain seq x y z
N PRO A 1 -14.32 29.50 -4.23
CA PRO A 1 -15.07 28.72 -3.22
C PRO A 1 -14.71 27.21 -3.15
N CYS A 2 -14.64 26.49 -4.28
CA CYS A 2 -14.42 25.02 -4.30
C CYS A 2 -13.03 24.58 -3.82
N CYS A 3 -11.96 25.34 -4.10
CA CYS A 3 -10.59 24.99 -3.72
C CYS A 3 -10.36 24.96 -2.20
N CYS A 4 -10.98 25.88 -1.44
CA CYS A 4 -10.80 25.94 0.02
C CYS A 4 -11.40 24.72 0.72
N LEU A 5 -12.52 24.20 0.21
CA LEU A 5 -13.20 23.04 0.78
C LEU A 5 -12.41 21.75 0.55
N VAL A 6 -11.82 21.61 -0.64
CA VAL A 6 -10.87 20.52 -0.94
C VAL A 6 -9.61 20.64 -0.09
N ALA A 7 -9.06 21.84 0.09
CA ALA A 7 -7.88 22.05 0.92
C ALA A 7 -8.11 21.67 2.40
N LEU A 8 -9.28 22.02 2.96
CA LEU A 8 -9.65 21.64 4.32
C LEU A 8 -9.79 20.12 4.46
N ALA A 9 -10.44 19.48 3.49
CA ALA A 9 -10.57 18.02 3.44
C ALA A 9 -9.20 17.33 3.27
N SER A 10 -8.30 17.88 2.45
CA SER A 10 -6.93 17.38 2.29
C SER A 10 -6.13 17.46 3.59
N LEU A 11 -6.24 18.56 4.34
CA LEU A 11 -5.56 18.70 5.64
C LEU A 11 -6.02 17.64 6.64
N ILE A 12 -7.33 17.39 6.71
CA ILE A 12 -7.90 16.34 7.56
C ILE A 12 -7.42 14.96 7.11
N TYR A 13 -7.45 14.67 5.80
CA TYR A 13 -6.99 13.40 5.26
C TYR A 13 -5.51 13.14 5.55
N THR A 14 -4.64 14.11 5.32
CA THR A 14 -3.19 14.00 5.57
C THR A 14 -2.87 13.88 7.05
N SER A 15 -3.57 14.62 7.92
CA SER A 15 -3.36 14.53 9.37
C SER A 15 -3.76 13.16 9.91
N LEU A 16 -4.93 12.64 9.52
CA LEU A 16 -5.37 11.28 9.87
C LEU A 16 -4.42 10.20 9.37
N GLY A 17 -3.96 10.31 8.12
CA GLY A 17 -2.96 9.40 7.56
C GLY A 17 -1.63 9.42 8.33
N SER A 18 -1.20 10.61 8.76
CA SER A 18 0.03 10.78 9.54
C SER A 18 -0.08 10.19 10.95
N VAL A 19 -1.21 10.42 11.64
CA VAL A 19 -1.49 9.81 12.95
C VAL A 19 -1.52 8.29 12.83
N ARG A 20 -2.20 7.74 11.82
CA ARG A 20 -2.23 6.29 11.58
C ARG A 20 -0.83 5.74 11.37
N ARG A 21 -0.01 6.37 10.52
CA ARG A 21 1.38 5.98 10.28
C ARG A 21 2.20 6.01 11.58
N PHE A 22 2.05 7.06 12.39
CA PHE A 22 2.74 7.19 13.67
C PHE A 22 2.37 6.06 14.64
N LEU A 23 1.09 5.68 14.73
CA LEU A 23 0.65 4.57 15.58
C LEU A 23 1.24 3.22 15.17
N TYR A 24 1.41 2.96 13.88
CA TYR A 24 2.12 1.76 13.40
C TYR A 24 3.63 1.83 13.71
N LEU A 25 4.27 2.99 13.51
CA LEU A 25 5.70 3.16 13.80
C LEU A 25 6.01 3.01 15.30
N LYS A 26 5.11 3.47 16.16
CA LYS A 26 5.21 3.32 17.62
C LYS A 26 4.80 1.93 18.12
N ASN A 27 4.52 0.97 17.23
CA ASN A 27 4.03 -0.37 17.55
C ASN A 27 2.74 -0.39 18.41
N VAL A 28 1.99 0.72 18.43
CA VAL A 28 0.69 0.80 19.12
C VAL A 28 -0.33 -0.05 18.36
N LEU A 29 -0.30 0.03 17.02
CA LEU A 29 -1.05 -0.88 16.15
C LEU A 29 -0.16 -2.06 15.75
N LYS A 30 -0.59 -3.27 16.09
CA LYS A 30 0.17 -4.50 15.77
C LYS A 30 -0.03 -4.90 14.30
N PRO A 31 1.04 -5.05 13.51
CA PRO A 31 0.94 -5.61 12.17
C PRO A 31 0.60 -7.10 12.24
N ARG A 32 -0.29 -7.58 11.35
CA ARG A 32 -0.50 -9.01 11.19
C ARG A 32 0.65 -9.60 10.38
N ARG A 33 1.19 -10.73 10.85
CA ARG A 33 2.23 -11.49 10.17
C ARG A 33 1.62 -12.76 9.58
N LEU A 34 1.99 -13.07 8.35
CA LEU A 34 1.66 -14.33 7.69
C LEU A 34 2.91 -15.23 7.77
N SER A 35 2.71 -16.55 7.79
CA SER A 35 3.82 -17.53 7.83
C SER A 35 4.62 -17.59 6.52
N ALA A 36 4.06 -17.06 5.43
CA ALA A 36 4.72 -16.99 4.13
C ALA A 36 5.47 -15.66 3.93
N LYS A 37 6.40 -15.63 2.97
CA LYS A 37 7.08 -14.39 2.56
C LYS A 37 6.09 -13.51 1.77
N VAL A 38 5.82 -12.30 2.27
CA VAL A 38 4.85 -11.36 1.70
C VAL A 38 5.59 -10.22 1.00
N ILE A 39 5.16 -9.91 -0.24
CA ILE A 39 5.65 -8.76 -1.01
C ILE A 39 4.45 -7.83 -1.24
N SER A 40 4.55 -6.58 -0.78
CA SER A 40 3.52 -5.57 -1.00
C SER A 40 3.87 -4.70 -2.20
N VAL A 41 2.97 -4.62 -3.19
CA VAL A 41 3.13 -3.77 -4.37
C VAL A 41 2.11 -2.65 -4.31
N GLY A 42 2.58 -1.46 -3.94
CA GLY A 42 1.77 -0.25 -3.76
C GLY A 42 2.22 0.90 -4.67
N ASN A 43 1.40 1.97 -4.71
CA ASN A 43 1.78 3.25 -5.32
C ASN A 43 1.24 4.38 -4.44
N ILE A 44 1.95 5.50 -4.43
CA ILE A 44 1.65 6.67 -3.60
C ILE A 44 0.51 7.52 -4.22
N VAL A 45 0.39 7.50 -5.55
CA VAL A 45 -0.62 8.27 -6.30
C VAL A 45 -1.84 7.41 -6.59
N ALA A 46 -3.04 7.99 -6.40
CA ALA A 46 -4.31 7.39 -6.81
C ALA A 46 -4.47 7.48 -8.34
N GLY A 47 -4.57 6.34 -9.02
CA GLY A 47 -4.69 6.27 -10.48
C GLY A 47 -4.12 4.97 -11.08
N GLY A 48 -4.28 4.81 -12.40
CA GLY A 48 -3.77 3.68 -13.18
C GLY A 48 -2.24 3.67 -13.23
N THR A 49 -1.63 3.11 -12.19
CA THR A 49 -0.20 3.31 -11.86
C THR A 49 0.64 2.07 -12.10
N GLY A 50 0.23 1.24 -13.06
CA GLY A 50 1.00 0.08 -13.50
C GLY A 50 1.20 -1.02 -12.43
N LYS A 51 0.51 -0.94 -11.28
CA LYS A 51 0.62 -1.96 -10.21
C LYS A 51 0.30 -3.36 -10.75
N THR A 52 -0.76 -3.48 -11.55
CA THR A 52 -1.20 -4.75 -12.15
C THR A 52 -0.13 -5.37 -13.05
N PRO A 53 0.44 -4.68 -14.06
CA PRO A 53 1.52 -5.26 -14.86
C PRO A 53 2.79 -5.57 -14.04
N VAL A 54 3.12 -4.79 -13.02
CA VAL A 54 4.25 -5.07 -12.11
C VAL A 54 4.01 -6.35 -11.28
N VAL A 55 2.81 -6.52 -10.73
CA VAL A 55 2.43 -7.72 -9.98
C VAL A 55 2.51 -8.96 -10.89
N ILE A 56 2.02 -8.86 -12.14
CA ILE A 56 2.10 -9.95 -13.11
C ILE A 56 3.55 -10.31 -13.43
N TYR A 57 4.41 -9.31 -13.65
CA TYR A 57 5.83 -9.52 -13.91
C TYR A 57 6.54 -10.21 -12.74
N LEU A 58 6.31 -9.74 -11.51
CA LEU A 58 6.85 -10.34 -10.29
C LEU A 58 6.37 -11.77 -10.08
N ALA A 59 5.05 -12.01 -10.21
CA ALA A 59 4.46 -13.33 -10.03
C ALA A 59 5.04 -14.32 -11.04
N ARG A 60 5.11 -13.96 -12.33
CA ARG A 60 5.72 -14.81 -13.37
C ARG A 60 7.19 -15.10 -13.09
N GLY A 61 7.97 -14.09 -12.70
CA GLY A 61 9.39 -14.28 -12.36
C GLY A 61 9.61 -15.24 -11.18
N LEU A 62 8.76 -15.18 -10.17
CA LEU A 62 8.81 -16.07 -9.00
C LEU A 62 8.34 -17.49 -9.33
N VAL A 63 7.27 -17.63 -10.11
CA VAL A 63 6.80 -18.93 -10.60
C VAL A 63 7.86 -19.61 -11.46
N ASN A 64 8.53 -18.87 -12.36
CA ASN A 64 9.62 -19.40 -13.19
C ASN A 64 10.83 -19.86 -12.36
N ARG A 65 10.99 -19.36 -11.13
CA ARG A 65 12.02 -19.80 -10.18
C ARG A 65 11.56 -20.97 -9.30
N GLY A 66 10.37 -21.53 -9.55
CA GLY A 66 9.80 -22.67 -8.83
C GLY A 66 9.05 -22.32 -7.54
N TYR A 67 8.77 -21.04 -7.26
CA TYR A 67 7.99 -20.66 -6.08
C TYR A 67 6.49 -20.78 -6.33
N GLN A 68 5.74 -21.21 -5.31
CA GLN A 68 4.29 -21.07 -5.29
C GLN A 68 3.91 -19.65 -4.85
N VAL A 69 3.21 -18.93 -5.72
CA VAL A 69 2.85 -17.52 -5.53
C VAL A 69 1.32 -17.37 -5.48
N ALA A 70 0.83 -16.58 -4.54
CA ALA A 70 -0.56 -16.13 -4.48
C ALA A 70 -0.62 -14.60 -4.52
N VAL A 71 -1.54 -14.04 -5.30
CA VAL A 71 -1.82 -12.60 -5.35
C VAL A 71 -3.09 -12.34 -4.53
N LEU A 72 -3.03 -11.35 -3.65
CA LEU A 72 -4.12 -10.93 -2.77
C LEU A 72 -4.78 -9.65 -3.29
#